data_AF-A0A5D6YBQ3-F1
#
_entry.id   AF-A0A5D6YBQ3-F1
#
_cell.length_a   1.000
_cell.length_b   1.000
_cell.length_c   1.000
_cell.angle_alpha   90.00
_cell.angle_beta   90.00
_cell.angle_gamma   90.00
#
_symmetry.space_group_name_H-M   'P 1'
#
loop_
_entity.id
_entity.type
_entity.pdbx_description
1 polymer ?
#
loop_
_entity_poly.entity_id
_entity_poly.type
_entity_poly.pdbx_seq_one_letter_code
_entity_poly.pdbx_strand_id
1 'polypeptide(L)' 'VADVALLQMVASGQVRPTFSPSCPEKIAEIGSRCFALDPAERLAAAEIAYALREFKKAM' A
#
# COMPACT_ATOMS: atom_id res chain seq x y z
N VAL A 1 -24.85 -5.82 0.91
CA VAL A 1 -24.54 -5.68 -0.53
C VAL A 1 -23.38 -4.71 -0.65
N ALA A 2 -22.31 -5.06 -1.37
CA ALA A 2 -21.23 -4.12 -1.62
C ALA A 2 -21.72 -3.04 -2.59
N ASP A 3 -21.36 -1.78 -2.33
CA ASP A 3 -21.71 -0.67 -3.21
C ASP A 3 -20.94 -0.80 -4.52
N VAL A 4 -21.66 -1.04 -5.62
CA VAL A 4 -21.09 -1.26 -6.95
C VAL A 4 -20.30 -0.05 -7.42
N ALA A 5 -20.73 1.18 -7.06
CA ALA A 5 -20.01 2.40 -7.42
C ALA A 5 -18.64 2.44 -6.74
N LEU A 6 -18.56 2.07 -5.46
CA LEU A 6 -17.30 2.00 -4.72
C LEU A 6 -16.35 0.96 -5.33
N LEU A 7 -16.86 -0.22 -5.69
CA LEU A 7 -16.04 -1.26 -6.33
C LEU A 7 -15.45 -0.79 -7.65
N GLN A 8 -16.23 -0.06 -8.46
CA GLN A 8 -15.74 0.53 -9.71
C GLN A 8 -14.66 1.60 -9.46
N MET A 9 -14.82 2.46 -8.46
CA MET A 9 -13.82 3.46 -8.08
C MET A 9 -12.51 2.84 -7.58
N VAL A 10 -12.57 1.70 -6.88
CA VAL A 10 -11.38 0.93 -6.46
C VAL A 10 -10.71 0.30 -7.68
N ALA A 11 -11.49 -0.34 -8.56
CA ALA A 11 -10.99 -1.00 -9.76
C ALA A 11 -10.37 -0.01 -10.77
N SER A 12 -10.88 1.22 -10.86
CA SER A 12 -10.30 2.29 -11.68
C SER A 12 -9.13 3.00 -11.01
N GLY A 13 -8.86 2.71 -9.74
CA GLY A 13 -7.82 3.36 -8.95
C GLY A 13 -8.14 4.79 -8.50
N GLN A 14 -9.39 5.24 -8.65
CA GLN A 14 -9.89 6.54 -8.16
C GLN A 14 -9.95 6.61 -6.63
N VAL A 15 -10.16 5.48 -5.97
CA VAL A 15 -10.11 5.36 -4.51
C VAL A 15 -9.03 4.36 -4.12
N ARG A 16 -8.17 4.75 -3.18
CA ARG A 16 -7.14 3.90 -2.59
C ARG A 16 -6.97 4.21 -1.11
N PRO A 17 -6.48 3.24 -0.31
CA PRO A 17 -6.13 3.50 1.07
C PRO A 17 -5.07 4.61 1.17
N THR A 18 -5.19 5.45 2.20
CA THR A 18 -4.20 6.45 2.56
C THR A 18 -3.67 6.18 3.97
N PHE A 19 -2.51 6.73 4.30
CA PHE A 19 -1.91 6.62 5.63
C PHE A 19 -2.23 7.86 6.46
N SER A 20 -2.21 7.69 7.79
CA SER A 20 -2.34 8.83 8.70
C SER A 20 -1.17 9.80 8.54
N PRO A 21 -1.35 11.10 8.84
CA PRO A 21 -0.24 12.07 8.85
C PRO A 21 0.88 11.72 9.86
N SER A 22 0.56 10.92 10.87
CA SER A 22 1.52 10.42 11.87
C SER A 22 2.33 9.20 11.41
N CYS A 23 2.01 8.63 10.24
CA CYS A 23 2.71 7.47 9.71
C CYS A 23 4.12 7.86 9.25
N PRO A 24 5.18 7.13 9.68
CA PRO A 24 6.52 7.36 9.16
C PRO A 24 6.55 7.21 7.63
N GLU A 25 7.21 8.15 6.94
CA GLU A 25 7.24 8.22 5.48
C GLU A 25 7.66 6.90 4.82
N LYS A 26 8.72 6.27 5.34
CA LYS A 26 9.20 4.95 4.86
C LYS A 26 8.16 3.84 4.97
N ILE A 27 7.32 3.87 6.01
CA ILE A 27 6.24 2.88 6.17
C ILE A 27 5.11 3.16 5.18
N ALA A 28 4.75 4.43 5.00
CA ALA A 28 3.75 4.84 4.02
C ALA A 28 4.19 4.45 2.59
N GLU A 29 5.47 4.63 2.26
CA GLU A 29 6.04 4.22 0.97
C GLU A 29 5.90 2.70 0.75
N ILE A 30 6.35 1.87 1.71
CA ILE A 30 6.22 0.40 1.63
C ILE A 30 4.76 0.00 1.46
N GLY A 31 3.87 0.56 2.26
CA GLY A 31 2.45 0.24 2.23
C GLY A 31 1.73 0.72 0.97
N SER A 32 2.13 1.87 0.41
CA SER A 32 1.54 2.41 -0.83
C SER A 32 1.72 1.44 -2.01
N ARG A 33 2.89 0.79 -2.09
CA ARG A 33 3.20 -0.16 -3.15
C ARG A 33 2.39 -1.46 -3.04
N CYS A 34 1.90 -1.82 -1.86
CA CYS A 34 0.96 -2.95 -1.70
C CYS A 34 -0.37 -2.71 -2.43
N PHE A 35 -0.78 -1.45 -2.57
CA PHE A 35 -2.04 -1.05 -3.20
C PHE A 35 -1.84 -0.47 -4.61
N ALA A 36 -0.73 -0.83 -5.27
CA ALA A 36 -0.51 -0.50 -6.68
C ALA A 36 -1.65 -1.07 -7.56
N LEU A 37 -2.05 -0.30 -8.58
CA LEU A 37 -3.20 -0.66 -9.42
C LEU A 37 -2.79 -1.77 -10.37
N ASP A 38 -1.64 -1.59 -11.01
CA ASP A 38 -0.98 -2.66 -11.71
C ASP A 38 -0.49 -3.72 -10.70
N PRO A 39 -0.96 -4.97 -10.82
CA PRO A 39 -0.47 -6.07 -9.99
C PRO A 39 1.03 -6.31 -10.12
N ALA A 40 1.64 -6.02 -11.27
CA ALA A 40 3.08 -6.23 -11.50
C ALA A 40 3.95 -5.25 -10.69
N GLU A 41 3.40 -4.09 -10.31
CA GLU A 41 4.09 -3.06 -9.53
C GLU A 41 4.02 -3.32 -8.00
N ARG A 42 3.23 -4.30 -7.57
CA ARG A 42 3.12 -4.69 -6.15
C ARG A 42 4.36 -5.47 -5.74
N LEU A 43 4.97 -5.10 -4.62
CA LEU A 43 6.10 -5.88 -4.09
C LEU A 43 5.65 -7.29 -3.74
N ALA A 44 6.57 -8.23 -3.92
CA ALA A 44 6.43 -9.54 -3.32
C ALA A 44 6.47 -9.44 -1.79
N ALA A 45 5.77 -10.35 -1.12
CA ALA A 45 5.72 -10.41 0.34
C ALA A 45 7.12 -10.49 0.97
N ALA A 46 8.08 -11.16 0.33
CA ALA A 46 9.45 -11.27 0.80
C ALA A 46 10.18 -9.91 0.81
N GLU A 47 9.94 -9.07 -0.20
CA GLU A 47 10.54 -7.74 -0.31
C GLU A 47 9.93 -6.78 0.73
N ILE A 48 8.61 -6.85 0.95
CA ILE A 48 7.93 -6.10 2.01
C ILE A 48 8.52 -6.48 3.37
N ALA A 49 8.65 -7.78 3.65
CA ALA A 49 9.21 -8.26 4.90
C ALA A 49 10.67 -7.79 5.09
N TYR A 50 11.45 -7.74 4.01
CA TYR A 50 12.80 -7.18 4.04
C TYR A 50 12.79 -5.69 4.37
N ALA A 51 12.00 -4.88 3.66
CA ALA A 51 11.92 -3.43 3.88
C ALA A 51 11.46 -3.09 5.32
N LEU A 52 10.50 -3.84 5.86
CA LEU A 52 10.03 -3.67 7.25
C LEU A 52 11.12 -4.01 8.28
N ARG A 53 11.92 -5.06 8.03
CA ARG A 53 13.06 -5.39 8.91
C ARG A 53 14.11 -4.29 8.89
N GLU A 54 14.44 -3.76 7.71
CA GLU A 54 15.40 -2.67 7.58
C GLU A 54 14.91 -1.39 8.26
N PHE A 55 13.63 -1.05 8.09
CA PHE A 55 13.02 0.08 8.82
C PHE A 55 13.14 -0.10 10.33
N LYS A 56 12.83 -1.30 10.85
CA LYS A 56 12.93 -1.60 12.30
C LYS A 56 14.35 -1.47 12.84
N LYS A 57 15.39 -1.76 12.05
CA LYS A 57 16.79 -1.64 12.47
C LYS A 57 17.28 -0.19 12.50
N ALA A 58 16.71 0.66 11.64
CA ALA A 58 17.08 2.07 11.53
C ALA A 58 16.38 2.96 12.57
N MET A 59 15.59 2.36 13.46
CA MET A 59 14.83 3.00 14.53
C MET A 59 15.48 2.65 15.87
#